data_AF-A0A399P6M8-F1
#
_entry.id   AF-A0A399P6M8-F1
#
_cell.length_a   1.000
_cell.length_b   1.000
_cell.length_c   1.000
_cell.angle_alpha   90.00
_cell.angle_beta   90.00
_cell.angle_gamma   90.00
#
_symmetry.space_group_name_H-M   'P 1'
#
loop_
_entity.id
_entity.type
_entity.pdbx_description
1 polymer ?
#
loop_
_entity_poly.entity_id
_entity_poly.type
_entity_poly.pdbx_seq_one_letter_code
_entity_poly.pdbx_strand_id
1 'polypeptide(L)' 'VRLVAARDSRLVEARALSDALRGTPDVAVFADEVTAAGRVEMLTFLREQAVSITAHRFGNPDDWSEAVI' A
#
# COMPACT_ATOMS: atom_id res chain seq x y z
N VAL A 1 -0.23 5.83 7.42
CA VAL A 1 -1.10 7.01 7.36
C VAL A 1 -0.67 7.91 6.21
N ARG A 2 -1.61 8.35 5.37
CA ARG A 2 -1.37 9.35 4.33
C ARG A 2 -1.56 10.74 4.93
N LEU A 3 -0.52 11.56 4.97
CA LEU A 3 -0.59 12.92 5.52
C LEU A 3 -1.03 13.91 4.42
N VAL A 4 -2.10 14.66 4.70
CA VAL A 4 -2.59 15.74 3.84
C VAL A 4 -2.34 17.07 4.53
N ALA A 5 -1.44 17.85 3.95
CA ALA A 5 -0.88 19.06 4.53
C ALA A 5 -0.68 20.13 3.44
N ALA A 6 -0.41 21.38 3.83
CA ALA A 6 0.03 22.38 2.86
C ALA A 6 1.43 22.03 2.33
N ARG A 7 1.74 22.43 1.08
CA ARG A 7 3.00 22.08 0.43
C ARG A 7 4.22 22.55 1.24
N ASP A 8 4.13 23.75 1.80
CA ASP A 8 5.24 24.41 2.49
C ASP A 8 5.42 23.90 3.94
N SER A 9 4.42 23.22 4.51
CA SER A 9 4.46 22.70 5.89
C SER A 9 4.61 21.18 5.99
N ARG A 10 4.51 20.44 4.87
CA ARG A 10 4.45 18.97 4.82
C ARG A 10 5.51 18.26 5.65
N LEU A 11 6.77 18.67 5.55
CA LEU A 11 7.87 18.01 6.27
C LEU A 11 7.83 18.31 7.77
N VAL A 12 7.41 19.53 8.15
CA VAL A 12 7.24 19.93 9.55
C VAL A 12 6.10 19.13 10.18
N GLU A 13 4.97 19.01 9.49
CA GLU A 13 3.83 18.23 9.96
C GLU A 13 4.11 16.72 10.00
N ALA A 14 4.85 16.19 9.01
CA ALA A 14 5.29 14.80 9.02
C ALA A 14 6.19 14.51 10.23
N ARG A 15 7.08 15.45 10.57
CA ARG A 15 7.93 15.33 11.75
C ARG A 15 7.11 15.41 13.04
N ALA A 16 6.22 16.38 13.15
CA ALA A 16 5.34 16.53 14.30
C ALA A 16 4.47 15.28 14.53
N LEU A 17 3.95 14.68 13.46
CA LEU A 17 3.20 13.42 13.54
C LEU A 17 4.10 12.26 13.98
N SER A 18 5.31 12.13 13.43
CA SER A 18 6.27 11.12 13.85
C SER A 18 6.62 11.24 15.34
N ASP A 19 6.83 12.46 15.83
CA ASP A 19 7.13 12.73 17.24
C ASP A 19 5.91 12.41 18.14
N ALA A 20 4.70 12.77 17.71
CA ALA A 20 3.45 12.42 18.40
C ALA A 20 3.23 10.90 18.50
N LEU A 21 3.64 10.15 17.47
CA LEU A 21 3.63 8.69 17.42
C LEU A 21 4.84 8.06 18.14
N ARG A 22 5.71 8.87 18.76
CA ARG A 22 6.95 8.44 19.43
C ARG A 22 7.86 7.60 18.54
N GLY A 23 7.83 7.83 17.23
CA GLY A 23 8.61 7.07 16.25
C GLY A 23 8.28 5.58 16.19
N THR A 24 7.04 5.17 16.53
CA THR A 24 6.66 3.75 16.44
C THR A 24 6.85 3.19 15.03
N PRO A 25 7.49 2.01 14.87
CA PRO A 25 7.62 1.37 13.57
C PRO A 25 6.31 0.78 13.04
N ASP A 26 5.26 0.70 13.86
CA ASP A 26 3.96 0.14 13.48
C ASP A 26 3.20 1.04 12.49
N VAL A 27 3.59 2.32 12.37
CA VAL A 27 2.90 3.31 11.56
C VAL A 27 3.87 3.97 10.58
N ALA A 28 3.70 3.70 9.29
CA ALA A 28 4.36 4.45 8.23
C ALA A 28 3.66 5.80 7.98
N VAL A 29 4.43 6.89 7.87
CA VAL A 29 3.92 8.23 7.52
C VAL A 29 4.29 8.55 6.07
N PHE A 30 3.29 8.62 5.19
CA PHE A 30 3.46 8.96 3.76
C PHE A 30 3.19 10.46 3.55
N ALA A 31 4.25 11.24 3.42
CA ALA A 31 4.22 12.70 3.46
C ALA A 31 4.51 13.40 2.13
N ASP A 32 4.72 12.67 1.04
CA ASP A 32 4.95 13.24 -0.29
C ASP A 32 3.79 14.14 -0.75
N GLU A 33 4.05 14.99 -1.74
CA GLU A 33 3.04 15.85 -2.36
C GLU A 33 1.83 15.02 -2.84
N VAL A 34 0.61 15.48 -2.57
CA VAL A 34 -0.60 14.80 -3.07
C VAL A 34 -0.69 14.98 -4.58
N THR A 35 -0.83 13.88 -5.31
CA THR A 35 -0.93 13.89 -6.76
C THR A 35 -2.31 13.43 -7.25
N ALA A 36 -2.73 13.96 -8.41
CA ALA A 36 -3.92 13.46 -9.10
C ALA A 36 -3.67 12.10 -9.79
N ALA A 37 -2.42 11.63 -9.85
CA ALA A 37 -2.07 10.33 -10.38
C ALA A 37 -2.58 9.21 -9.46
N GLY A 38 -3.84 8.79 -9.66
CA GLY A 38 -4.51 7.81 -8.80
C GLY A 38 -3.74 6.50 -8.61
N ARG A 39 -3.04 6.02 -9.65
CA ARG A 39 -2.19 4.81 -9.54
C ARG A 39 -1.10 4.93 -8.48
N VAL A 40 -0.57 6.14 -8.26
CA VAL A 40 0.47 6.39 -7.25
C VAL A 40 -0.17 6.57 -5.86
N GLU A 41 -1.21 7.40 -5.74
CA GLU A 41 -1.85 7.65 -4.44
C GLU A 41 -2.53 6.39 -3.86
N MET A 42 -3.06 5.51 -4.70
CA MET A 42 -3.70 4.27 -4.23
C MET A 42 -2.73 3.32 -3.51
N LEU A 43 -1.42 3.40 -3.76
CA LEU A 43 -0.43 2.51 -3.14
C LEU A 43 -0.41 2.59 -1.61
N THR A 44 -0.85 3.71 -1.02
CA THR A 44 -0.92 3.85 0.44
C THR A 44 -2.13 3.16 1.07
N PHE A 45 -3.13 2.80 0.26
CA PHE A 45 -4.42 2.29 0.73
C PHE A 45 -4.67 0.83 0.33
N LEU A 46 -3.82 0.27 -0.52
CA LEU A 46 -3.90 -1.11 -0.95
C LEU A 46 -2.79 -1.94 -0.30
N ARG A 47 -3.05 -3.24 -0.16
CA ARG A 47 -2.05 -4.22 0.23
C ARG A 47 -1.80 -5.12 -0.97
N GLU A 48 -0.55 -5.19 -1.40
CA GLU A 48 -0.16 -6.16 -2.42
C GLU A 48 -0.30 -7.58 -1.87
N GLN A 49 -0.80 -8.48 -2.72
CA GLN A 49 -0.96 -9.89 -2.40
C GLN A 49 -0.64 -10.71 -3.65
N ALA A 50 0.23 -11.71 -3.49
CA ALA A 50 0.49 -12.72 -4.50
C ALA A 50 -0.22 -14.02 -4.10
N VAL A 51 -0.92 -14.63 -5.07
CA VAL A 51 -1.59 -15.92 -4.91
C VAL A 51 -1.02 -16.86 -5.96
N SER A 52 -0.66 -18.08 -5.56
CA SER A 52 -0.20 -19.14 -6.45
C SER A 52 -1.09 -20.36 -6.27
N ILE A 53 -1.58 -20.90 -7.38
CA ILE A 53 -2.50 -22.04 -7.42
C ILE A 53 -1.84 -23.11 -8.30
N THR A 54 -1.77 -24.34 -7.79
CA THR A 54 -1.28 -25.47 -8.59
C THR A 54 -2.33 -25.85 -9.64
N ALA A 55 -2.02 -25.68 -10.92
CA ALA A 55 -2.92 -25.95 -12.05
C ALA A 55 -2.93 -27.44 -12.47
N HIS A 56 -2.71 -28.36 -11.53
CA HIS A 56 -2.69 -29.78 -11.83
C HIS A 56 -3.15 -30.64 -10.66
N ARG A 57 -3.75 -31.77 -10.98
CA ARG A 57 -4.05 -32.85 -10.05
C ARG A 57 -3.32 -34.11 -10.48
N PHE A 58 -2.35 -34.53 -9.67
CA PHE A 58 -1.47 -35.66 -9.98
C PHE A 58 -0.75 -35.54 -11.34
N GLY A 59 -0.39 -34.32 -11.75
CA GLY A 59 0.30 -34.04 -13.02
C GLY A 59 -0.63 -33.86 -14.22
N ASN A 60 -1.92 -34.16 -14.10
CA ASN A 60 -2.91 -33.84 -15.12
C ASN A 60 -3.39 -32.38 -14.93
N PRO A 61 -3.51 -31.59 -16.00
CA PRO A 61 -4.12 -30.26 -15.91
C PRO A 61 -5.48 -30.30 -15.21
N ASP A 62 -5.72 -29.32 -14.34
CA ASP A 62 -6.96 -29.16 -13.57
C ASP A 62 -7.48 -27.73 -13.79
N ASP A 63 -8.67 -27.60 -14.34
CA ASP A 63 -9.29 -26.34 -14.81
C ASP A 63 -10.08 -25.61 -13.71
N TRP A 64 -10.14 -26.14 -12.49
CA TRP A 64 -11.01 -25.63 -11.42
C TRP A 64 -10.87 -24.11 -11.15
N SER A 65 -9.66 -23.57 -11.28
CA SER A 65 -9.35 -22.15 -11.02
C SER A 65 -9.45 -21.25 -12.25
N GLU A 66 -9.73 -21.77 -13.45
CA GLU A 66 -9.72 -20.98 -14.69
C GLU A 66 -10.69 -19.79 -14.66
N ALA A 67 -11.82 -19.90 -13.96
CA ALA A 67 -12.80 -18.82 -13.90
C ALA A 67 -12.38 -17.62 -13.01
N VAL A 68 -11.31 -17.77 -12.21
CA VAL A 68 -10.87 -16.77 -11.22
C VAL A 68 -9.41 -16.35 -11.37
N ILE A 69 -8.71 -16.89 -12.37
CA ILE A 69 -7.39 -16.46 -12.85
C ILE A 69 -7.59 -15.63 -14.11
#